data_AF-A0A7C1Q3A4-F1
#
_entry.id   AF-A0A7C1Q3A4-F1
#
_cell.length_a   1.000
_cell.length_b   1.000
_cell.length_c   1.000
_cell.angle_alpha   90.00
_cell.angle_beta   90.00
_cell.angle_gamma   90.00
#
_symmetry.space_group_name_H-M   'P 1'
#
loop_
_entity.id
_entity.type
_entity.pdbx_description
1 polymer ?
#
loop_
_entity_poly.entity_id
_entity_poly.type
_entity_poly.pdbx_seq_one_letter_code
_entity_poly.pdbx_strand_id
1 'polypeptide(L)'
;MKKSIVILITIILFVLPQIVLSQNKTFVPADFIVPDTLENQHFRIRMLTVNDVVKDYDAVMTSLSHLQEMFLPIWEWPTEDLSFEQDLIDLGWHQKEFQMRSSFAYTVVSLDESQVLGCLYIEPSKKADFDAEIYMWVRQSEVANGLDPILFKTVKKWIENEWTFKNPAYPIREISFEKWKSMK
;
A
#
# COMPACT_ATOMS: atom_id res chain seq x y z
N MET A 1 -66.81 3.99 -45.71
CA MET A 1 -66.57 4.48 -44.34
C MET A 1 -65.53 3.57 -43.68
N LYS A 2 -64.27 4.00 -43.57
CA LYS A 2 -63.19 3.23 -42.92
C LYS A 2 -63.28 3.45 -41.41
N LYS A 3 -63.45 2.39 -40.61
CA LYS A 3 -63.35 2.44 -39.16
C LYS A 3 -61.92 2.07 -38.76
N SER A 4 -61.15 3.02 -38.26
CA SER A 4 -59.83 2.77 -37.67
C SER A 4 -60.00 2.34 -36.23
N ILE A 5 -59.49 1.16 -35.88
CA ILE A 5 -59.38 0.68 -34.50
C ILE A 5 -58.08 1.23 -33.93
N VAL A 6 -58.16 2.06 -32.90
CA VAL A 6 -56.99 2.52 -32.13
C VAL A 6 -56.76 1.51 -31.01
N ILE A 7 -55.63 0.80 -31.05
CA ILE A 7 -55.20 -0.08 -29.97
C ILE A 7 -54.41 0.78 -28.98
N LEU A 8 -54.96 0.98 -27.78
CA LEU A 8 -54.30 1.69 -26.69
C LEU A 8 -53.35 0.71 -25.98
N ILE A 9 -52.04 0.84 -26.23
CA ILE A 9 -51.01 0.07 -25.52
C ILE A 9 -50.67 0.82 -24.23
N THR A 10 -51.15 0.31 -23.10
CA THR A 10 -50.76 0.81 -21.77
C THR A 10 -49.37 0.29 -21.45
N ILE A 11 -48.35 1.15 -21.58
CA ILE A 11 -46.98 0.84 -21.13
C ILE A 11 -46.94 1.02 -19.62
N ILE A 12 -46.96 -0.10 -18.88
CA ILE A 12 -46.70 -0.10 -17.44
C ILE A 12 -45.17 -0.04 -17.26
N LEU A 13 -44.66 1.13 -16.88
CA LEU A 13 -43.26 1.32 -16.50
C LEU A 13 -43.03 0.65 -15.14
N PHE A 14 -42.41 -0.53 -15.11
CA PHE A 14 -41.90 -1.12 -13.88
C PHE A 14 -40.64 -0.37 -13.46
N VAL A 15 -40.76 0.50 -12.46
CA VAL A 15 -39.61 1.11 -11.79
C VAL A 15 -39.02 0.06 -10.85
N LEU A 16 -37.98 -0.64 -11.30
CA LEU A 16 -37.21 -1.52 -10.42
C LEU A 16 -36.49 -0.64 -9.38
N PRO A 17 -36.52 -0.98 -8.08
CA PRO A 17 -35.74 -0.27 -7.09
C PRO A 17 -34.27 -0.45 -7.44
N GLN A 18 -33.57 0.66 -7.70
CA GLN A 18 -32.11 0.65 -7.80
C GLN A 18 -31.58 0.25 -6.44
N ILE A 19 -31.30 -1.05 -6.26
CA ILE A 19 -30.41 -1.50 -5.19
C ILE A 19 -29.06 -0.92 -5.57
N VAL A 20 -28.72 0.23 -4.96
CA VAL A 20 -27.36 0.74 -4.96
C VAL A 20 -26.55 -0.28 -4.18
N LEU A 21 -25.98 -1.25 -4.89
CA LEU A 21 -24.87 -2.02 -4.36
C LEU A 21 -23.80 -0.99 -4.02
N SER A 22 -23.53 -0.78 -2.73
CA SER A 22 -22.32 -0.11 -2.31
C SER A 22 -21.17 -0.95 -2.85
N GLN A 23 -20.67 -0.61 -4.03
CA GLN A 23 -19.37 -1.11 -4.45
C GLN A 23 -18.40 -0.60 -3.40
N ASN A 24 -17.92 -1.48 -2.53
CA ASN A 24 -16.73 -1.21 -1.74
C ASN A 24 -15.65 -0.86 -2.76
N LYS A 25 -15.41 0.44 -2.94
CA LYS A 25 -14.45 0.95 -3.90
C LYS A 25 -13.09 0.45 -3.43
N THR A 26 -12.52 -0.50 -4.16
CA THR A 26 -11.16 -0.98 -3.91
C THR A 26 -10.19 0.18 -4.11
N PHE A 27 -9.06 0.14 -3.40
CA PHE A 27 -8.07 1.23 -3.43
C PHE A 27 -7.57 1.52 -4.86
N VAL A 28 -7.38 0.45 -5.64
CA VAL A 28 -7.05 0.49 -7.06
C VAL A 28 -8.19 -0.10 -7.90
N PRO A 29 -8.31 0.22 -9.20
CA PRO A 29 -9.33 -0.36 -10.08
C PRO A 29 -9.36 -1.89 -10.02
N ALA A 30 -10.54 -2.51 -10.15
CA ALA A 30 -10.68 -3.97 -10.00
C ALA A 30 -9.89 -4.77 -11.06
N ASP A 31 -9.70 -4.20 -12.25
CA ASP A 31 -8.96 -4.75 -13.38
C ASP A 31 -7.47 -4.39 -13.37
N PHE A 32 -7.03 -3.54 -12.43
CA PHE A 32 -5.61 -3.23 -12.27
C PHE A 32 -4.84 -4.46 -11.77
N ILE A 33 -3.82 -4.88 -12.52
CA ILE A 33 -2.92 -5.96 -12.09
C ILE A 33 -1.90 -5.34 -11.14
N VAL A 34 -2.04 -5.64 -9.84
CA VAL A 34 -1.09 -5.18 -8.82
C VAL A 34 0.24 -5.89 -9.09
N PRO A 35 1.34 -5.15 -9.29
CA PRO A 35 2.63 -5.75 -9.55
C PRO A 35 3.06 -6.69 -8.41
N ASP A 36 3.47 -7.90 -8.73
CA ASP A 36 3.87 -8.92 -7.75
C ASP A 36 5.33 -8.75 -7.32
N THR A 37 6.19 -8.24 -8.21
CA THR A 37 7.62 -8.08 -7.97
C THR A 37 8.22 -6.91 -8.75
N LEU A 38 9.24 -6.28 -8.16
CA LEU A 38 10.19 -5.38 -8.81
C LEU A 38 11.60 -5.79 -8.39
N GLU A 39 12.54 -5.89 -9.31
CA GLU A 39 13.92 -6.28 -9.01
C GLU A 39 14.92 -5.35 -9.69
N ASN A 40 16.03 -5.08 -9.02
CA ASN A 40 17.21 -4.40 -9.58
C ASN A 40 18.50 -5.10 -9.12
N GLN A 41 19.66 -4.53 -9.43
CA GLN A 41 20.96 -5.10 -9.05
C GLN A 41 21.26 -5.12 -7.53
N HIS A 42 20.43 -4.49 -6.69
CA HIS A 42 20.63 -4.38 -5.25
C HIS A 42 19.66 -5.24 -4.43
N PHE A 43 18.39 -5.29 -4.83
CA PHE A 43 17.32 -5.93 -4.06
C PHE A 43 16.16 -6.39 -4.95
N ARG A 44 15.30 -7.21 -4.34
CA ARG A 44 13.96 -7.56 -4.85
C ARG A 44 12.90 -6.96 -3.92
N ILE A 45 11.87 -6.37 -4.50
CA ILE A 45 10.64 -5.96 -3.82
C ILE A 45 9.58 -6.98 -4.25
N ARG A 46 8.92 -7.63 -3.29
CA ARG A 46 7.81 -8.55 -3.55
C ARG A 46 6.77 -8.46 -2.45
N MET A 47 5.57 -8.98 -2.70
CA MET A 47 4.50 -9.02 -1.70
C MET A 47 5.01 -9.58 -0.37
N LEU A 48 4.73 -8.87 0.72
CA LEU A 48 5.01 -9.32 2.08
C LEU A 48 4.04 -10.44 2.46
N THR A 49 4.55 -11.48 3.14
CA THR A 49 3.75 -12.62 3.58
C THR A 49 4.09 -13.02 5.01
N VAL A 50 3.21 -13.79 5.65
CA VAL A 50 3.48 -14.40 6.96
C VAL A 50 4.75 -15.27 7.00
N ASN A 51 5.23 -15.75 5.85
CA ASN A 51 6.45 -16.56 5.78
C ASN A 51 7.73 -15.72 5.94
N ASP A 52 7.62 -14.39 5.88
CA ASP A 52 8.74 -13.48 6.02
C ASP A 52 9.07 -13.15 7.50
N VAL A 53 8.18 -13.51 8.44
CA VAL A 53 8.23 -13.09 9.86
C VAL A 53 9.59 -13.26 10.53
N VAL A 54 10.32 -14.34 10.25
CA VAL A 54 11.64 -14.57 10.87
C VAL A 54 12.64 -13.50 10.45
N LYS A 55 12.63 -13.13 9.16
CA LYS A 55 13.56 -12.15 8.62
C LYS A 55 13.06 -10.73 8.84
N ASP A 56 11.74 -10.53 8.80
CA ASP A 56 11.11 -9.24 9.05
C ASP A 56 11.31 -8.81 10.50
N TYR A 57 10.98 -9.68 11.46
CA TYR A 57 11.22 -9.43 12.88
C TYR A 57 12.69 -9.11 13.18
N ASP A 58 13.64 -9.86 12.58
CA ASP A 58 15.07 -9.54 12.69
C ASP A 58 15.40 -8.15 12.13
N ALA A 59 14.89 -7.81 10.95
CA ALA A 59 15.12 -6.51 10.31
C ALA A 59 14.52 -5.36 11.14
N VAL A 60 13.30 -5.51 11.65
CA VAL A 60 12.60 -4.51 12.48
C VAL A 60 13.34 -4.31 13.80
N MET A 61 13.60 -5.39 14.55
CA MET A 61 14.17 -5.27 15.89
C MET A 61 15.64 -4.83 15.86
N THR A 62 16.41 -5.22 14.84
CA THR A 62 17.78 -4.69 14.65
C THR A 62 17.82 -3.25 14.12
N SER A 63 16.68 -2.72 13.66
CA SER A 63 16.53 -1.35 13.18
C SER A 63 15.65 -0.49 14.09
N LEU A 64 15.31 -0.95 15.30
CA LEU A 64 14.30 -0.36 16.16
C LEU A 64 14.48 1.15 16.35
N SER A 65 15.67 1.60 16.78
CA SER A 65 15.93 3.03 17.01
C SER A 65 15.79 3.87 15.74
N HIS A 66 16.21 3.32 14.59
CA HIS A 66 16.10 4.00 13.30
C HIS A 66 14.64 4.13 12.85
N LEU A 67 13.88 3.04 12.96
CA LEU A 67 12.47 3.03 12.61
C LEU A 67 11.66 3.92 13.55
N GLN A 68 12.00 3.97 14.83
CA GLN A 68 11.35 4.85 15.78
C GLN A 68 11.59 6.32 15.45
N GLU A 69 12.82 6.71 15.07
CA GLU A 69 13.12 8.07 14.62
C GLU A 69 12.28 8.47 13.40
N MET A 70 12.08 7.54 12.47
CA MET A 70 11.30 7.78 11.26
C MET A 70 9.79 7.79 11.51
N PHE A 71 9.27 6.82 12.25
CA PHE A 71 7.84 6.49 12.24
C PHE A 71 7.09 6.77 13.54
N LEU A 72 7.73 6.90 14.71
CA LEU A 72 7.00 7.30 15.94
C LEU A 72 6.18 8.58 15.80
N PRO A 73 6.59 9.58 14.99
CA PRO A 73 5.74 10.74 14.77
C PRO A 73 4.42 10.41 14.06
N ILE A 74 4.37 9.34 13.26
CA ILE A 74 3.22 8.94 12.43
C ILE A 74 2.42 7.80 13.07
N TRP A 75 3.10 6.79 13.59
CA TRP A 75 2.53 5.54 14.09
C TRP A 75 3.18 5.16 15.42
N GLU A 76 2.44 4.47 16.29
CA GLU A 76 2.99 3.89 17.51
C GLU A 76 3.72 2.57 17.21
N TRP A 77 4.63 2.58 16.21
CA TRP A 77 5.37 1.41 15.72
C TRP A 77 6.80 1.79 15.24
N PRO A 78 7.80 0.91 15.42
CA PRO A 78 7.78 -0.30 16.24
C PRO A 78 8.03 0.03 17.72
N THR A 79 7.46 -0.76 18.62
CA THR A 79 7.69 -0.63 20.07
C THR A 79 8.83 -1.53 20.53
N GLU A 80 9.44 -1.22 21.68
CA GLU A 80 10.51 -2.05 22.26
C GLU A 80 10.03 -3.46 22.68
N ASP A 81 8.74 -3.60 22.95
CA ASP A 81 8.08 -4.84 23.37
C ASP A 81 7.42 -5.60 22.20
N LEU A 82 7.65 -5.18 20.95
CA LEU A 82 7.18 -5.92 19.77
C LEU A 82 7.70 -7.36 19.85
N SER A 83 6.76 -8.30 19.99
CA SER A 83 7.07 -9.72 20.04
C SER A 83 7.03 -10.34 18.65
N PHE A 84 7.74 -11.46 18.49
CA PHE A 84 7.69 -12.25 17.26
C PHE A 84 6.26 -12.66 16.86
N GLU A 85 5.40 -12.98 17.84
CA GLU A 85 4.00 -13.33 17.57
C GLU A 85 3.18 -12.11 17.11
N GLN A 86 3.44 -10.93 17.69
CA GLN A 86 2.77 -9.70 17.27
C GLN A 86 3.20 -9.32 15.84
N ASP A 87 4.48 -9.45 15.51
CA ASP A 87 5.00 -9.23 14.16
C ASP A 87 4.33 -10.20 13.14
N LEU A 88 4.17 -11.48 13.51
CA LEU A 88 3.42 -12.44 12.69
C LEU A 88 1.97 -12.00 12.45
N ILE A 89 1.31 -11.45 13.47
CA ILE A 89 -0.06 -10.93 13.37
C ILE A 89 -0.11 -9.74 12.42
N ASP A 90 0.84 -8.82 12.53
CA ASP A 90 0.94 -7.63 11.67
C ASP A 90 1.17 -8.06 10.20
N LEU A 91 2.08 -9.00 9.94
CA LEU A 91 2.28 -9.59 8.60
C LEU A 91 1.01 -10.29 8.08
N GLY A 92 0.29 -10.99 8.95
CA GLY A 92 -0.99 -11.60 8.61
C GLY A 92 -2.04 -10.57 8.19
N TRP A 93 -2.09 -9.44 8.89
CA TRP A 93 -2.95 -8.31 8.55
C TRP A 93 -2.57 -7.73 7.20
N HIS A 94 -1.31 -7.37 6.99
CA HIS A 94 -0.81 -6.82 5.73
C HIS A 94 -1.05 -7.74 4.53
N GLN A 95 -0.80 -9.05 4.69
CA GLN A 95 -1.09 -10.03 3.65
C GLN A 95 -2.59 -10.06 3.32
N LYS A 96 -3.46 -9.93 4.33
CA LYS A 96 -4.91 -9.87 4.10
C LYS A 96 -5.34 -8.59 3.40
N GLU A 97 -4.77 -7.45 3.78
CA GLU A 97 -5.04 -6.17 3.11
C GLU A 97 -4.64 -6.20 1.64
N PHE A 98 -3.49 -6.80 1.33
CA PHE A 98 -3.03 -6.99 -0.04
C PHE A 98 -4.04 -7.81 -0.86
N GLN A 99 -4.51 -8.94 -0.30
CA GLN A 99 -5.54 -9.77 -0.94
C GLN A 99 -6.87 -9.04 -1.14
N MET A 100 -7.24 -8.18 -0.19
CA MET A 100 -8.45 -7.35 -0.27
C MET A 100 -8.28 -6.11 -1.15
N ARG A 101 -7.05 -5.81 -1.59
CA ARG A 101 -6.70 -4.61 -2.35
C ARG A 101 -7.09 -3.34 -1.59
N SER A 102 -6.92 -3.34 -0.26
CA SER A 102 -7.18 -2.20 0.62
C SER A 102 -5.93 -1.39 0.93
N SER A 103 -4.78 -2.04 0.98
CA SER A 103 -3.42 -1.46 1.03
C SER A 103 -2.44 -2.51 0.48
N PHE A 104 -1.20 -2.11 0.22
CA PHE A 104 -0.18 -3.02 -0.32
C PHE A 104 1.12 -2.88 0.45
N ALA A 105 1.46 -3.92 1.21
CA ALA A 105 2.76 -4.08 1.85
C ALA A 105 3.67 -4.99 1.01
N TYR A 106 4.88 -4.51 0.76
CA TYR A 106 5.95 -5.24 0.10
C TYR A 106 7.14 -5.35 1.05
N THR A 107 7.79 -6.51 1.02
CA THR A 107 9.11 -6.67 1.63
C THR A 107 10.19 -6.36 0.60
N VAL A 108 11.26 -5.70 1.04
CA VAL A 108 12.48 -5.46 0.28
C VAL A 108 13.50 -6.49 0.77
N VAL A 109 13.91 -7.42 -0.08
CA VAL A 109 14.81 -8.52 0.28
C VAL A 109 16.09 -8.49 -0.53
N SER A 110 17.15 -9.10 0.01
CA SER A 110 18.36 -9.39 -0.74
C SER A 110 18.05 -10.29 -1.94
N LEU A 111 18.87 -10.24 -2.99
CA LEU A 111 18.59 -11.00 -4.23
C LEU A 111 18.53 -12.52 -4.05
N ASP A 112 19.28 -13.03 -3.06
CA ASP A 112 19.26 -14.43 -2.63
C ASP A 112 18.14 -14.74 -1.61
N GLU A 113 17.31 -13.75 -1.29
CA GLU A 113 16.26 -13.75 -0.26
C GLU A 113 16.73 -14.14 1.14
N SER A 114 18.02 -14.11 1.43
CA SER A 114 18.53 -14.48 2.76
C SER A 114 18.15 -13.47 3.84
N GLN A 115 17.90 -12.21 3.48
CA GLN A 115 17.58 -11.13 4.42
C GLN A 115 16.44 -10.23 3.93
N VAL A 116 15.67 -9.71 4.89
CA VAL A 116 14.83 -8.52 4.70
C VAL A 116 15.72 -7.29 4.92
N LEU A 117 15.77 -6.46 3.88
CA LEU A 117 16.53 -5.22 3.82
C LEU A 117 15.66 -3.99 4.08
N GLY A 118 14.35 -4.14 4.18
CA GLY A 118 13.39 -3.05 4.33
C GLY A 118 11.96 -3.46 3.99
N CYS A 119 11.03 -2.50 4.08
CA CYS A 119 9.64 -2.66 3.63
C CYS A 119 9.15 -1.42 2.89
N LEU A 120 8.09 -1.60 2.12
CA LEU A 120 7.36 -0.57 1.37
C LEU A 120 5.86 -0.76 1.63
N TYR A 121 5.19 0.32 1.99
CA TYR A 121 3.75 0.36 2.25
C TYR A 121 3.11 1.38 1.32
N ILE A 122 2.05 0.98 0.65
CA ILE A 122 1.24 1.81 -0.24
C ILE A 122 -0.19 1.76 0.27
N GLU A 123 -0.68 2.88 0.78
CA GLU A 123 -1.97 2.99 1.45
C GLU A 123 -2.86 4.04 0.77
N PRO A 124 -4.20 3.92 0.84
CA PRO A 124 -5.09 4.98 0.41
C PRO A 124 -4.88 6.22 1.27
N SER A 125 -4.76 7.39 0.62
CA SER A 125 -4.57 8.61 1.41
C SER A 125 -5.86 9.04 2.13
N LYS A 126 -5.69 9.52 3.35
CA LYS A 126 -6.74 10.22 4.10
C LYS A 126 -6.77 11.73 3.81
N LYS A 127 -5.76 12.26 3.11
CA LYS A 127 -5.61 13.67 2.77
C LYS A 127 -6.24 13.95 1.41
N ALA A 128 -7.05 14.99 1.31
CA ALA A 128 -7.90 15.21 0.12
C ALA A 128 -7.10 15.46 -1.18
N ASP A 129 -5.88 15.96 -1.07
CA ASP A 129 -5.03 16.28 -2.21
C ASP A 129 -4.31 15.06 -2.80
N PHE A 130 -4.23 13.94 -2.07
CA PHE A 130 -3.46 12.76 -2.49
C PHE A 130 -4.37 11.56 -2.68
N ASP A 131 -4.01 10.66 -3.60
CA ASP A 131 -4.73 9.40 -3.77
C ASP A 131 -4.03 8.21 -3.11
N ALA A 132 -2.73 8.30 -2.82
CA ALA A 132 -1.98 7.29 -2.08
C ALA A 132 -0.96 7.92 -1.11
N GLU A 133 -0.66 7.20 -0.04
CA GLU A 133 0.42 7.47 0.91
C GLU A 133 1.45 6.36 0.80
N ILE A 134 2.72 6.72 0.59
CA ILE A 134 3.77 5.74 0.35
C ILE A 134 4.88 5.92 1.38
N TYR A 135 5.08 4.87 2.16
CA TYR A 135 6.07 4.77 3.22
C TYR A 135 7.07 3.68 2.89
N MET A 136 8.34 3.90 3.18
CA MET A 136 9.37 2.89 2.98
C MET A 136 10.54 3.13 3.91
N TRP A 137 11.22 2.06 4.27
CA TRP A 137 12.41 2.09 5.11
C TRP A 137 13.38 1.02 4.66
N VAL A 138 14.65 1.19 5.05
CA VAL A 138 15.68 0.16 4.93
C VAL A 138 16.18 -0.21 6.32
N ARG A 139 16.69 -1.43 6.45
CA ARG A 139 17.36 -1.91 7.64
C ARG A 139 18.48 -0.94 8.01
N GLN A 140 18.67 -0.66 9.31
CA GLN A 140 19.65 0.32 9.79
C GLN A 140 21.07 0.05 9.26
N SER A 141 21.46 -1.23 9.09
CA SER A 141 22.75 -1.63 8.52
C SER A 141 22.96 -1.15 7.08
N GLU A 142 21.88 -0.97 6.32
CA GLU A 142 21.93 -0.61 4.90
C GLU A 142 21.88 0.90 4.64
N VAL A 143 21.61 1.70 5.67
CA VAL A 143 21.61 3.16 5.57
C VAL A 143 22.99 3.66 5.16
N ALA A 144 24.05 3.20 5.84
CA ALA A 144 25.43 3.56 5.52
C ALA A 144 25.90 3.02 4.17
N ASN A 145 25.28 1.95 3.66
CA ASN A 145 25.56 1.38 2.35
C ASN A 145 24.85 2.16 1.21
N GLY A 146 24.07 3.18 1.54
CA GLY A 146 23.37 4.03 0.56
C GLY A 146 22.12 3.39 -0.03
N LEU A 147 21.56 2.35 0.60
CA LEU A 147 20.40 1.64 0.06
C LEU A 147 19.12 2.49 0.11
N ASP A 148 18.94 3.31 1.13
CA ASP A 148 17.74 4.14 1.31
C ASP A 148 17.45 5.07 0.11
N PRO A 149 18.38 5.92 -0.37
CA PRO A 149 18.13 6.76 -1.54
C PRO A 149 17.93 5.95 -2.84
N ILE A 150 18.54 4.76 -2.94
CA ILE A 150 18.34 3.84 -4.07
C ILE A 150 16.91 3.28 -4.05
N LEU A 151 16.43 2.85 -2.88
CA LEU A 151 15.06 2.37 -2.68
C LEU A 151 14.06 3.46 -3.07
N PHE A 152 14.22 4.68 -2.54
CA PHE A 152 13.30 5.77 -2.85
C PHE A 152 13.21 6.09 -4.35
N LYS A 153 14.36 6.25 -5.00
CA LYS A 153 14.39 6.54 -6.45
C LYS A 153 13.77 5.41 -7.26
N THR A 154 14.01 4.16 -6.86
CA THR A 154 13.47 2.98 -7.53
C THR A 154 11.96 2.92 -7.38
N VAL A 155 11.44 3.03 -6.15
CA VAL A 155 10.01 3.01 -5.85
C VAL A 155 9.30 4.17 -6.55
N LYS A 156 9.82 5.40 -6.46
CA LYS A 156 9.18 6.56 -7.10
C LYS A 156 9.00 6.34 -8.61
N LYS A 157 10.04 5.87 -9.30
CA LYS A 157 9.97 5.54 -10.73
C LYS A 157 9.00 4.39 -11.01
N TRP A 158 8.94 3.39 -10.14
CA TRP A 158 8.01 2.27 -10.30
C TRP A 158 6.56 2.70 -10.15
N ILE A 159 6.26 3.52 -9.15
CA ILE A 159 4.95 4.13 -8.95
C ILE A 159 4.53 4.97 -10.16
N GLU A 160 5.42 5.79 -10.69
CA GLU A 160 5.14 6.64 -11.86
C GLU A 160 4.83 5.85 -13.14
N ASN A 161 5.45 4.69 -13.34
CA ASN A 161 5.32 3.92 -14.59
C ASN A 161 4.26 2.82 -14.54
N GLU A 162 4.13 2.13 -13.40
CA GLU A 162 3.35 0.89 -13.30
C GLU A 162 2.06 1.06 -12.50
N TRP A 163 1.95 2.08 -11.66
CA TRP A 163 0.78 2.27 -10.79
C TRP A 163 -0.21 3.30 -11.34
N THR A 164 -1.47 3.17 -10.93
CA THR A 164 -2.56 4.02 -11.44
C THR A 164 -2.69 5.37 -10.72
N PHE A 165 -1.88 5.61 -9.70
CA PHE A 165 -1.96 6.81 -8.86
C PHE A 165 -1.66 8.09 -9.67
N LYS A 166 -2.44 9.13 -9.40
CA LYS A 166 -2.34 10.46 -10.02
C LYS A 166 -1.60 11.44 -9.15
N ASN A 167 -1.73 11.33 -7.83
CA ASN A 167 -1.00 12.19 -6.90
C ASN A 167 -0.59 11.41 -5.63
N PRO A 168 0.41 10.51 -5.73
CA PRO A 168 0.93 9.81 -4.56
C PRO A 168 1.76 10.75 -3.68
N ALA A 169 1.56 10.67 -2.37
CA ALA A 169 2.40 11.33 -1.36
C ALA A 169 3.55 10.43 -0.93
N TYR A 170 4.69 11.06 -0.61
CA TYR A 170 5.82 10.42 0.05
C TYR A 170 6.14 11.16 1.36
N PRO A 171 5.34 10.97 2.42
CA PRO A 171 5.59 11.60 3.71
C PRO A 171 6.97 11.23 4.26
N ILE A 172 7.58 12.12 5.05
CA ILE A 172 8.95 12.03 5.58
C ILE A 172 10.05 12.11 4.49
N ARG A 173 9.76 11.78 3.23
CA ARG A 173 10.71 11.85 2.12
C ARG A 173 10.66 13.19 1.40
N GLU A 174 9.50 13.54 0.86
CA GLU A 174 9.30 14.78 0.09
C GLU A 174 8.49 15.83 0.85
N ILE A 175 7.74 15.38 1.85
CA ILE A 175 6.91 16.22 2.70
C ILE A 175 7.37 16.00 4.14
N SER A 176 7.89 17.05 4.79
CA SER A 176 8.28 16.95 6.20
C SER A 176 7.10 16.49 7.05
N PHE A 177 7.41 15.77 8.13
CA PHE A 177 6.39 15.27 9.04
C PHE A 177 5.42 16.37 9.54
N GLU A 178 5.95 17.51 9.98
CA GLU A 178 5.14 18.63 10.47
C GLU A 178 4.17 19.16 9.40
N LYS A 179 4.65 19.28 8.16
CA LYS A 179 3.80 19.68 7.05
C LYS A 179 2.72 18.63 6.81
N TRP A 180 3.11 17.37 6.69
CA TRP A 180 2.19 16.24 6.47
C TRP A 180 1.06 16.18 7.51
N LYS A 181 1.42 16.31 8.80
CA LYS A 181 0.47 16.30 9.93
C LYS A 181 -0.55 17.44 9.87
N SER A 182 -0.11 18.63 9.40
CA SER A 182 -0.97 19.82 9.30
C SER A 182 -1.92 19.83 8.10
N MET A 183 -1.69 18.96 7.10
CA MET A 183 -2.55 18.85 5.93
C MET A 183 -3.91 18.27 6.31
N LYS A 184 -4.96 18.66 5.57
CA LYS A 184 -6.33 18.18 5.81
C LYS A 184 -6.60 16.90 5.06
#